data_AF-T1CLI0-F1
#
_entry.id   AF-T1CLI0-F1
#
_cell.length_a   1.000
_cell.length_b   1.000
_cell.length_c   1.000
_cell.angle_alpha   90.00
_cell.angle_beta   90.00
_cell.angle_gamma   90.00
#
_symmetry.space_group_name_H-M   'P 1'
#
loop_
_entity.id
_entity.type
_entity.pdbx_description
1 polymer ?
#
loop_
_entity_poly.entity_id
_entity_poly.type
_entity_poly.pdbx_seq_one_letter_code
_entity_poly.pdbx_strand_id
1 'polypeptide(L)'
;DGYFWIMGRIDDVLNVAGHRLGTMEIESALVSHPRVVEAAVVGRPHEIKGESVFAYVVCRGAHPKGGTAHLAQDLREWVGQQLGAIAKPDEIRFADNLPKTRSGKIMRRLLRAIARGEDITQDVSTLENPAILEQLRGGVAAAGSEAAPAGARRAAAVTGALRAPPRATVKRDGA
;
A
#
# COMPACT_ATOMS: atom_id res chain seq x y z
N ASP A 1 5.14 -13.94 -35.51
CA ASP A 1 5.68 -14.91 -34.53
C ASP A 1 4.67 -15.57 -33.59
N GLY A 2 3.38 -15.22 -33.57
CA GLY A 2 2.32 -16.12 -33.02
C GLY A 2 2.42 -16.54 -31.54
N TYR A 3 3.34 -15.98 -30.75
CA TYR A 3 3.48 -16.30 -29.33
C TYR A 3 2.39 -15.65 -28.49
N PHE A 4 1.82 -16.44 -27.57
CA PHE A 4 0.88 -15.98 -26.56
C PHE A 4 1.61 -15.80 -25.23
N TRP A 5 1.47 -14.63 -24.63
CA TRP A 5 2.04 -14.30 -23.32
C TRP A 5 0.91 -14.26 -22.30
N ILE A 6 0.98 -15.12 -21.29
CA ILE A 6 0.00 -15.15 -20.20
C ILE A 6 0.44 -14.09 -19.19
N MET A 7 -0.14 -12.89 -19.27
CA MET A 7 0.25 -11.71 -18.46
C MET A 7 -0.25 -11.76 -17.00
N GLY A 8 -0.71 -12.91 -16.53
CA GLY A 8 -1.32 -13.09 -15.21
C GLY A 8 -2.85 -13.11 -15.26
N ARG A 9 -3.48 -12.89 -14.09
CA ARG A 9 -4.95 -12.86 -13.97
C ARG A 9 -5.47 -11.46 -14.25
N ILE A 10 -6.66 -11.37 -14.85
CA ILE A 10 -7.36 -10.09 -15.06
C ILE A 10 -7.62 -9.33 -13.75
N ASP A 11 -7.85 -10.07 -12.66
CA ASP A 11 -8.09 -9.52 -11.32
C ASP A 11 -6.83 -8.93 -10.66
N ASP A 12 -5.64 -9.22 -11.21
CA ASP A 12 -4.34 -8.83 -10.66
C ASP A 12 -3.68 -7.74 -11.53
N VAL A 13 -4.49 -6.84 -12.09
CA VAL A 13 -4.10 -5.62 -12.82
C VAL A 13 -4.38 -4.39 -11.96
N LEU A 14 -3.38 -3.52 -11.81
CA LEU A 14 -3.47 -2.26 -11.06
C LEU A 14 -3.83 -1.08 -11.99
N ASN A 15 -4.55 -0.08 -11.48
CA ASN A 15 -4.83 1.18 -12.16
C ASN A 15 -4.14 2.35 -11.45
N VAL A 16 -2.87 2.59 -11.81
CA VAL A 16 -2.02 3.60 -11.17
C VAL A 16 -1.99 4.84 -12.05
N ALA A 17 -2.63 5.93 -11.59
CA ALA A 17 -2.73 7.19 -12.32
C ALA A 17 -3.26 7.03 -13.77
N GLY A 18 -4.19 6.11 -13.99
CA GLY A 18 -4.77 5.82 -15.31
C GLY A 18 -4.02 4.77 -16.13
N HIS A 19 -2.85 4.29 -15.66
CA HIS A 19 -2.09 3.25 -16.32
C HIS A 19 -2.45 1.87 -15.78
N ARG A 20 -2.70 0.92 -16.69
CA ARG A 20 -2.94 -0.48 -16.35
C ARG A 20 -1.61 -1.23 -16.24
N LEU A 21 -1.27 -1.67 -15.04
CA LEU A 21 -0.02 -2.38 -14.76
C LEU A 21 -0.30 -3.82 -14.33
N GLY A 22 0.36 -4.79 -14.96
CA GLY A 22 0.31 -6.18 -14.51
C GLY A 22 1.15 -6.35 -13.24
N THR A 23 0.56 -6.89 -12.18
CA THR A 23 1.32 -7.21 -10.95
C THR A 23 2.45 -8.19 -11.23
N MET A 24 2.24 -9.15 -12.13
CA MET A 24 3.21 -10.19 -12.48
C MET A 24 4.50 -9.62 -13.07
N GLU A 25 4.41 -8.53 -13.84
CA GLU A 25 5.59 -7.87 -14.43
C GLU A 25 6.46 -7.27 -13.32
N ILE A 26 5.82 -6.57 -12.37
CA ILE A 26 6.49 -5.96 -11.22
C ILE A 26 7.06 -7.04 -10.29
N GLU A 27 6.31 -8.11 -10.02
CA GLU A 27 6.78 -9.27 -9.26
C GLU A 27 8.01 -9.91 -9.92
N SER A 28 7.99 -10.09 -11.24
CA SER A 28 9.10 -10.66 -12.00
C SER A 28 10.34 -9.75 -11.96
N ALA A 29 10.13 -8.43 -12.10
CA ALA A 29 11.20 -7.45 -11.98
C ALA A 29 11.82 -7.44 -10.57
N LEU A 30 11.02 -7.60 -9.51
CA LEU A 30 11.55 -7.72 -8.15
C LEU A 30 12.32 -9.02 -7.94
N VAL A 31 11.79 -10.16 -8.41
CA VAL A 31 12.42 -11.48 -8.26
C VAL A 31 13.71 -11.62 -9.08
N SER A 32 13.87 -10.85 -10.15
CA SER A 32 15.14 -10.80 -10.90
C SER A 32 16.28 -10.15 -10.11
N HIS A 33 15.98 -9.44 -9.01
CA HIS A 33 16.99 -8.85 -8.15
C HIS A 33 17.70 -9.93 -7.31
N PRO A 34 19.05 -9.97 -7.22
CA PRO A 34 19.80 -11.02 -6.52
C PRO A 34 19.45 -11.18 -5.03
N ARG A 35 18.93 -10.13 -4.39
CA ARG A 35 18.53 -10.16 -2.97
C ARG A 35 17.15 -10.75 -2.73
N VAL A 36 16.33 -10.94 -3.76
CA VAL A 36 14.92 -11.35 -3.61
C VAL A 36 14.77 -12.85 -3.87
N VAL A 37 13.94 -13.50 -3.07
CA VAL A 37 13.49 -14.89 -3.29
C VAL A 37 12.11 -14.86 -3.94
N GLU A 38 11.20 -14.11 -3.34
CA GLU A 38 9.81 -14.00 -3.78
C GLU A 38 9.29 -12.59 -3.56
N ALA A 39 8.35 -12.19 -4.41
CA ALA A 39 7.61 -10.96 -4.27
C ALA A 39 6.14 -11.20 -4.59
N ALA A 40 5.27 -10.45 -3.93
CA ALA A 40 3.86 -10.35 -4.29
C ALA A 40 3.46 -8.88 -4.32
N VAL A 41 2.79 -8.46 -5.40
CA VAL A 41 2.40 -7.08 -5.61
C VAL A 41 0.87 -6.97 -5.57
N VAL A 42 0.39 -5.96 -4.86
CA VAL A 42 -1.03 -5.63 -4.78
C VAL A 42 -1.21 -4.11 -4.88
N GLY A 43 -2.43 -3.69 -5.20
CA GLY A 43 -2.78 -2.28 -5.17
C GLY A 43 -3.22 -1.83 -3.78
N ARG A 44 -2.83 -0.61 -3.43
CA ARG A 44 -3.30 0.11 -2.26
C ARG A 44 -4.05 1.39 -2.69
N PRO A 45 -5.21 1.71 -2.11
CA PRO A 45 -5.89 2.97 -2.40
C PRO A 45 -4.97 4.16 -2.15
N HIS A 46 -4.95 5.10 -3.08
CA HIS A 46 -4.11 6.29 -3.01
C HIS A 46 -4.91 7.52 -3.47
N GLU A 47 -4.90 8.58 -2.67
CA GLU A 47 -5.78 9.75 -2.90
C GLU A 47 -5.55 10.43 -4.26
N ILE A 48 -4.29 10.57 -4.67
CA ILE A 48 -3.91 11.23 -5.94
C ILE A 48 -3.90 10.25 -7.13
N LYS A 49 -3.26 9.08 -6.98
CA LYS A 49 -3.06 8.12 -8.07
C LYS A 49 -4.27 7.21 -8.32
N GLY A 50 -5.27 7.23 -7.43
CA GLY A 50 -6.34 6.23 -7.36
C GLY A 50 -5.85 4.94 -6.68
N GLU A 51 -4.84 4.31 -7.26
CA GLU A 51 -4.16 3.14 -6.72
C GLU A 51 -2.65 3.34 -6.75
N SER A 52 -1.95 2.80 -5.75
CA SER A 52 -0.48 2.77 -5.67
C SER A 52 0.03 1.34 -5.63
N VAL A 53 1.29 1.17 -6.05
CA VAL A 53 1.95 -0.15 -6.10
C VAL A 53 2.47 -0.50 -4.72
N PHE A 54 1.97 -1.57 -4.12
CA PHE A 54 2.42 -2.11 -2.84
C PHE A 54 3.08 -3.47 -3.04
N ALA A 55 4.35 -3.61 -2.66
CA ALA A 55 5.09 -4.85 -2.78
C ALA A 55 5.39 -5.49 -1.43
N TYR A 56 5.13 -6.79 -1.32
CA TYR A 56 5.63 -7.65 -0.25
C TYR A 56 6.83 -8.42 -0.77
N VAL A 57 7.96 -8.37 -0.06
CA VAL A 57 9.23 -8.92 -0.52
C VAL A 57 9.84 -9.86 0.51
N VAL A 58 10.19 -11.06 0.07
CA VAL A 58 10.98 -12.03 0.84
C VAL A 58 12.40 -11.99 0.33
N CYS A 59 13.35 -11.69 1.23
CA CYS A 59 14.77 -11.61 0.89
C CYS A 59 15.45 -12.98 0.94
N ARG A 60 16.57 -13.12 0.22
CA ARG A 60 17.46 -14.27 0.37
C ARG A 60 18.15 -14.21 1.73
N GLY A 61 18.19 -15.35 2.41
CA GLY A 61 18.78 -15.46 3.74
C GLY A 61 17.85 -14.96 4.84
N ALA A 62 18.42 -14.46 5.93
CA ALA A 62 17.65 -13.98 7.08
C ALA A 62 16.89 -12.68 6.76
N HIS A 63 15.76 -12.49 7.44
CA HIS A 63 15.01 -11.24 7.41
C HIS A 63 15.92 -10.04 7.68
N PRO A 64 15.83 -8.94 6.90
CA PRO A 64 16.66 -7.77 7.12
C PRO A 64 16.34 -7.10 8.46
N LYS A 65 17.23 -7.21 9.45
CA LYS A 65 17.07 -6.59 10.78
C LYS A 65 17.43 -5.10 10.81
N GLY A 66 18.00 -4.57 9.73
CA GLY A 66 18.43 -3.18 9.58
C GLY A 66 18.76 -2.86 8.12
N GLY A 67 18.87 -1.58 7.77
CA GLY A 67 19.15 -1.14 6.40
C GLY A 67 18.00 -1.40 5.41
N THR A 68 16.80 -1.68 5.91
CA THR A 68 15.59 -1.94 5.11
C THR A 68 15.25 -0.77 4.19
N ALA A 69 15.45 0.47 4.65
CA ALA A 69 15.22 1.66 3.84
C ALA A 69 16.13 1.72 2.59
N HIS A 70 17.42 1.40 2.76
CA HIS A 70 18.37 1.36 1.64
C HIS A 70 18.01 0.26 0.64
N LEU A 71 17.71 -0.95 1.14
CA LEU A 71 17.30 -2.05 0.29
C LEU A 71 15.96 -1.77 -0.42
N ALA A 72 15.00 -1.14 0.25
CA ALA A 72 13.73 -0.77 -0.36
C ALA A 72 13.94 0.26 -1.49
N GLN A 73 14.85 1.23 -1.30
CA GLN A 73 15.19 2.20 -2.33
C GLN A 73 15.88 1.53 -3.53
N ASP A 74 16.84 0.66 -3.28
CA ASP A 74 17.54 -0.15 -4.29
C ASP A 74 16.55 -0.97 -5.13
N LEU A 75 15.62 -1.70 -4.48
CA LEU A 75 14.57 -2.45 -5.17
C LEU A 75 13.61 -1.57 -5.98
N ARG A 76 13.27 -0.39 -5.46
CA ARG A 76 12.43 0.58 -6.18
C ARG A 76 13.12 1.08 -7.44
N GLU A 77 14.41 1.35 -7.36
CA GLU A 77 15.23 1.77 -8.51
C GLU A 77 15.36 0.64 -9.53
N TRP A 78 15.62 -0.58 -9.06
CA TRP A 78 15.71 -1.79 -9.89
C TRP A 78 14.43 -2.03 -10.72
N VAL A 79 13.25 -1.90 -10.11
CA VAL A 79 11.97 -1.98 -10.85
C VAL A 79 11.85 -0.82 -11.84
N GLY A 80 12.23 0.39 -11.43
CA GLY A 80 12.20 1.56 -12.28
C GLY A 80 13.07 1.46 -13.53
N GLN A 81 14.22 0.77 -13.45
CA GLN A 81 15.11 0.54 -14.59
C GLN A 81 14.51 -0.48 -15.57
N GLN A 82 13.77 -1.47 -15.09
CA GLN A 82 13.18 -2.52 -15.93
C GLN A 82 11.85 -2.11 -16.56
N LEU A 83 10.97 -1.47 -15.79
CA LEU A 83 9.56 -1.25 -16.17
C LEU A 83 9.19 0.24 -16.25
N GLY A 84 10.12 1.13 -15.92
CA GLY A 84 9.90 2.58 -15.91
C GLY A 84 9.36 3.11 -14.58
N ALA A 85 9.31 4.45 -14.48
CA ALA A 85 9.01 5.14 -13.23
C ALA A 85 7.59 4.86 -12.69
N ILE A 86 6.63 4.58 -13.56
CA ILE A 86 5.23 4.34 -13.17
C ILE A 86 5.03 3.02 -12.41
N ALA A 87 5.91 2.03 -12.65
CA ALA A 87 5.83 0.71 -12.03
C ALA A 87 6.57 0.62 -10.68
N LYS A 88 7.24 1.70 -10.27
CA LYS A 88 8.00 1.74 -9.01
C LYS A 88 7.06 1.50 -7.82
N PRO A 89 7.34 0.53 -6.94
CA PRO A 89 6.59 0.36 -5.71
C PRO A 89 6.63 1.61 -4.85
N ASP A 90 5.45 2.10 -4.46
CA ASP A 90 5.32 3.19 -3.49
C ASP A 90 5.77 2.70 -2.11
N GLU A 91 5.35 1.50 -1.72
CA GLU A 91 5.73 0.84 -0.47
C GLU A 91 6.28 -0.56 -0.73
N ILE A 92 7.35 -0.90 -0.01
CA ILE A 92 7.92 -2.25 0.03
C ILE A 92 7.91 -2.71 1.49
N ARG A 93 7.20 -3.81 1.76
CA ARG A 93 7.17 -4.46 3.07
C ARG A 93 7.95 -5.77 3.02
N PHE A 94 8.97 -5.88 3.84
CA PHE A 94 9.75 -7.11 3.97
C PHE A 94 9.04 -8.10 4.90
N ALA A 95 9.10 -9.38 4.55
CA ALA A 95 8.49 -10.46 5.33
C ALA A 95 9.35 -11.73 5.27
N ASP A 96 9.12 -12.64 6.22
CA ASP A 96 9.84 -13.92 6.25
C ASP A 96 9.31 -14.88 5.19
N ASN A 97 8.01 -14.77 4.87
CA ASN A 97 7.34 -15.55 3.85
C ASN A 97 6.09 -14.81 3.35
N LEU A 98 5.42 -15.34 2.33
CA LEU A 98 4.13 -14.88 1.84
C LEU A 98 3.01 -15.82 2.33
N PRO A 99 1.76 -15.32 2.51
CA PRO A 99 0.65 -16.14 2.92
C PRO A 99 0.26 -17.08 1.78
N LYS A 100 0.63 -18.35 1.91
CA LYS A 100 0.39 -19.39 0.91
C LYS A 100 -0.56 -20.47 1.43
N THR A 101 -1.33 -21.04 0.51
CA THR A 101 -2.04 -22.30 0.77
C THR A 101 -1.05 -23.44 0.90
N ARG A 102 -1.48 -24.58 1.46
CA ARG A 102 -0.69 -25.83 1.46
C ARG A 102 -0.28 -26.33 0.06
N SER A 103 -0.90 -25.80 -1.00
CA SER A 103 -0.52 -26.06 -2.40
C SER A 103 0.45 -25.02 -2.99
N GLY A 104 0.96 -24.10 -2.17
CA GLY A 104 1.93 -23.08 -2.56
C GLY A 104 1.32 -21.84 -3.24
N LYS A 105 -0.01 -21.74 -3.37
CA LYS A 105 -0.65 -20.58 -4.02
C LYS A 105 -0.67 -19.40 -3.06
N ILE A 106 -0.15 -18.26 -3.52
CA ILE A 106 -0.21 -17.01 -2.76
C ILE A 106 -1.66 -16.55 -2.62
N MET A 107 -2.09 -16.30 -1.39
CA MET A 107 -3.43 -15.82 -1.06
C MET A 107 -3.50 -14.30 -1.15
N ARG A 108 -3.39 -13.75 -2.38
CA ARG A 108 -3.34 -12.29 -2.65
C ARG A 108 -4.46 -11.47 -2.00
N ARG A 109 -5.64 -12.07 -1.77
CA ARG A 109 -6.74 -11.41 -1.05
C ARG A 109 -6.35 -10.95 0.36
N LEU A 110 -5.51 -11.71 1.06
CA LEU A 110 -5.05 -11.37 2.41
C LEU A 110 -4.07 -10.21 2.36
N LEU A 111 -3.14 -10.23 1.40
CA LEU A 111 -2.20 -9.15 1.14
C LEU A 111 -2.92 -7.84 0.78
N ARG A 112 -4.01 -7.90 0.01
CA ARG A 112 -4.86 -6.74 -0.30
C ARG A 112 -5.55 -6.16 0.94
N ALA A 113 -6.13 -7.00 1.79
CA ALA A 113 -6.74 -6.56 3.05
C ALA A 113 -5.70 -5.87 3.96
N ILE A 114 -4.52 -6.50 4.11
CA ILE A 114 -3.42 -5.93 4.92
C ILE A 114 -2.93 -4.60 4.34
N ALA A 115 -2.77 -4.49 3.01
CA ALA A 115 -2.33 -3.24 2.38
C ALA A 115 -3.36 -2.11 2.56
N ARG A 116 -4.64 -2.44 2.68
CA ARG A 116 -5.73 -1.50 3.00
C ARG A 116 -5.90 -1.20 4.48
N GLY A 117 -5.23 -1.95 5.37
CA GLY A 117 -5.44 -1.86 6.81
C GLY A 117 -6.81 -2.39 7.24
N GLU A 118 -7.38 -3.32 6.47
CA GLU A 118 -8.67 -3.97 6.74
C GLU A 118 -8.48 -5.25 7.56
N ASP A 119 -9.48 -5.58 8.38
CA ASP A 119 -9.52 -6.87 9.06
C ASP A 119 -9.69 -8.02 8.07
N ILE A 120 -9.01 -9.14 8.35
CA ILE A 120 -9.14 -10.36 7.56
C ILE A 120 -10.39 -11.08 8.04
N THR A 121 -11.46 -11.00 7.26
CA THR A 121 -12.76 -11.62 7.55
C THR A 121 -12.96 -12.95 6.82
N GLN A 122 -12.10 -13.24 5.84
CA GLN A 122 -12.22 -14.42 5.00
C GLN A 122 -11.53 -15.64 5.64
N ASP A 123 -11.95 -16.85 5.24
CA ASP A 123 -11.37 -18.10 5.73
C ASP A 123 -9.85 -18.17 5.51
N VAL A 124 -9.12 -18.62 6.53
CA VAL A 124 -7.66 -18.80 6.54
C VAL A 124 -7.24 -20.23 6.88
N SER A 125 -8.19 -21.17 6.97
CA SER A 125 -7.97 -22.58 7.35
C SER A 125 -6.98 -23.34 6.45
N THR A 126 -6.78 -22.85 5.23
CA THR A 126 -5.88 -23.43 4.22
C THR A 126 -4.48 -22.82 4.23
N LEU A 127 -4.22 -21.80 5.04
CA LEU A 127 -2.88 -21.22 5.20
C LEU A 127 -1.93 -22.27 5.75
N GLU A 128 -0.74 -22.31 5.16
CA GLU A 128 0.37 -23.13 5.65
C GLU A 128 0.90 -22.59 6.98
N ASN A 129 1.07 -21.26 7.07
CA ASN A 129 1.56 -20.59 8.28
C ASN A 129 0.70 -19.34 8.58
N PRO A 130 -0.23 -19.40 9.55
CA PRO A 130 -1.05 -18.25 9.93
C PRO A 130 -0.26 -17.09 10.59
N ALA A 131 0.87 -17.37 11.25
CA ALA A 131 1.65 -16.36 11.97
C ALA A 131 2.21 -15.27 11.04
N ILE A 132 2.32 -15.56 9.74
CA ILE A 132 2.78 -14.59 8.75
C ILE A 132 1.86 -13.36 8.64
N LEU A 133 0.58 -13.50 8.97
CA LEU A 133 -0.38 -12.41 8.89
C LEU A 133 -0.11 -11.33 9.94
N GLU A 134 0.30 -11.73 11.14
CA GLU A 134 0.70 -10.80 12.22
C GLU A 134 1.95 -10.01 11.81
N GLN A 135 2.98 -10.68 11.29
CA GLN A 135 4.19 -10.03 10.78
C GLN A 135 3.85 -9.02 9.69
N LEU A 136 3.01 -9.43 8.73
CA LEU A 136 2.64 -8.59 7.59
C LEU A 136 1.77 -7.39 8.00
N ARG A 137 1.01 -7.47 9.09
CA ARG A 137 0.27 -6.34 9.68
C ARG A 137 1.18 -5.34 10.39
N GLY A 138 2.44 -5.69 10.67
CA GLY A 138 3.38 -4.89 11.45
C GLY A 138 3.55 -5.35 12.90
N GLY A 139 3.00 -6.52 13.27
CA GLY A 139 3.25 -7.15 14.56
C GLY A 139 4.63 -7.81 14.59
N VAL A 140 5.50 -7.30 15.47
CA VAL A 140 6.92 -7.64 15.69
C VAL A 140 7.93 -6.82 14.88
N ALA A 141 8.15 -5.60 15.38
CA ALA A 141 9.34 -4.75 15.35
C ALA A 141 10.33 -4.83 14.16
N ALA A 142 10.22 -3.85 13.26
CA ALA A 142 11.38 -3.11 12.76
C ALA A 142 10.99 -1.63 12.58
N ALA A 143 11.57 -0.78 13.43
CA ALA A 143 11.41 0.66 13.43
C ALA A 143 11.92 1.28 12.11
N GLY A 144 11.24 2.33 11.65
CA GLY A 144 11.76 3.25 10.63
C GLY A 144 10.98 3.33 9.33
N SER A 145 9.75 3.84 9.38
CA SER A 145 9.19 4.65 8.30
C SER A 145 8.06 5.48 8.90
N GLU A 146 8.35 6.75 9.19
CA GLU A 146 7.35 7.77 9.47
C GLU A 146 6.51 7.94 8.19
N ALA A 147 5.42 7.19 8.11
CA ALA A 147 4.34 7.48 7.18
C ALA A 147 3.51 8.61 7.78
N ALA A 148 3.36 9.70 7.03
CA ALA A 148 2.53 10.85 7.36
C ALA A 148 1.12 10.40 7.82
N PRO A 149 0.52 11.07 8.83
CA PRO A 149 -0.71 10.60 9.42
C PRO A 149 -1.86 10.71 8.40
N ALA A 150 -2.51 9.58 8.16
CA ALA A 150 -3.81 9.53 7.51
C ALA A 150 -4.80 10.40 8.29
N GLY A 151 -5.53 11.23 7.54
CA GLY A 151 -6.40 12.31 8.01
C GLY A 151 -7.13 12.04 9.33
N ALA A 152 -6.75 12.79 10.36
CA ALA A 152 -7.57 12.99 11.54
C ALA A 152 -8.86 13.71 11.12
N ARG A 153 -9.98 12.99 11.20
CA ARG A 153 -11.33 13.57 11.14
C ARG A 153 -11.43 14.70 12.17
N ARG A 154 -11.73 15.92 11.72
CA ARG A 154 -12.39 16.94 12.54
C ARG A 154 -13.70 17.33 11.87
N ALA A 155 -14.80 16.88 12.47
CA ALA A 155 -16.10 17.48 12.26
C ALA A 155 -16.06 18.89 12.85
N ALA A 156 -16.03 19.91 11.99
CA ALA A 156 -16.34 21.27 12.41
C ALA A 156 -17.87 21.42 12.37
N ALA A 157 -18.49 21.39 13.55
CA ALA A 157 -19.84 21.86 13.74
C ALA A 157 -19.87 23.37 13.43
N VAL A 158 -20.52 23.75 12.33
CA VAL A 158 -20.94 25.13 12.09
C VAL A 158 -22.18 25.37 12.95
N THR A 159 -22.00 26.06 14.06
CA THR A 159 -23.10 26.71 14.80
C THR A 159 -23.00 28.19 14.51
N GLY A 160 -23.66 28.63 13.44
CA GLY A 160 -23.80 30.05 13.11
C GLY A 160 -24.81 30.71 14.06
N ALA A 161 -24.32 31.27 15.17
CA ALA A 161 -25.10 32.23 15.95
C ALA A 161 -25.04 33.60 15.26
N LEU A 162 -26.13 33.96 14.58
CA LEU A 162 -26.33 35.27 13.99
C LEU A 162 -26.52 36.31 15.11
N ARG A 163 -25.48 37.07 15.45
CA ARG A 163 -25.59 38.22 16.36
C ARG A 163 -25.70 39.50 15.54
N ALA A 164 -26.89 40.09 15.53
CA ALA A 164 -27.19 41.37 14.89
C ALA A 164 -26.40 42.53 15.54
N PRO A 165 -26.01 43.57 14.78
CA PRO A 165 -25.34 44.75 15.32
C PRO A 165 -26.33 45.67 16.08
N PRO A 166 -25.88 46.40 17.12
CA PRO A 166 -26.75 47.29 17.88
C PRO A 166 -27.19 48.52 17.08
N ARG A 167 -28.49 48.87 17.21
CA ARG A 167 -29.10 50.10 16.66
C ARG A 167 -28.46 51.35 17.28
N ALA A 168 -27.99 52.25 16.43
CA ALA A 168 -27.65 53.61 16.82
C ALA A 168 -28.92 54.40 17.17
N THR A 169 -28.97 54.95 18.38
CA THR A 169 -30.00 55.88 18.84
C THR A 169 -29.72 57.27 18.30
N VAL A 170 -30.62 57.76 17.44
CA VAL A 170 -30.67 59.16 17.03
C VAL A 170 -31.26 59.96 18.19
N LYS A 171 -30.45 60.83 18.82
CA LYS A 171 -30.94 61.90 19.70
C LYS A 171 -31.40 63.05 18.82
N ARG A 172 -32.71 63.33 18.82
CA ARG A 172 -33.29 64.60 18.39
C ARG A 172 -33.28 65.58 19.56
N ASP A 173 -33.50 66.84 19.21
CA ASP A 173 -33.74 68.03 20.02
C ASP A 173 -32.44 68.80 20.35
N GLY A 174 -32.32 70.09 20.08
CA GLY A 174 -33.29 71.13 19.70
C GLY A 174 -32.62 72.47 20.04
N ALA A 175 -32.90 73.51 19.24
CA ALA A 175 -32.50 74.88 19.49
C ALA A 175 -33.23 75.49 20.70
#